data_AF-A0A1W9QVG7-F1
#
_entry.id   AF-A0A1W9QVG7-F1
#
_cell.length_a   1.000
_cell.length_b   1.000
_cell.length_c   1.000
_cell.angle_alpha   90.00
_cell.angle_beta   90.00
_cell.angle_gamma   90.00
#
_symmetry.space_group_name_H-M   'P 1'
#
loop_
_entity.id
_entity.type
_entity.pdbx_description
1 polymer ?
#
loop_
_entity_poly.entity_id
_entity_poly.type
_entity_poly.pdbx_seq_one_letter_code
_entity_poly.pdbx_strand_id
1 'polypeptide(L)'
;MKEQTKKKILGRKFYSIYRRVRYIRFLKKKRKLRKKQLIIEGKLEKIEINKTYKEQKKQERILYKQKQKQIKLQNKQEQREIKIKIKEERKKAKALEKRKQELERQEKKQEVLEVKKRIKEKELHDKIIEQKKKNLSKLEKKENKRQQKEWRRLQRKENFRNFIHEIKTFDRQTLKKLFWWAIAIAKNKEQRNSFLVITLNSFFLFILSYMFLYMLSQIITVWVSLSFEYKTIVFYYKIFYNIDSGDWSADSVKILYSIMPVTGLLFGTIFIILYSTFRNEAGVFKLFFLWGFIHGMVMFFGSLLMGTLLNKDFGWVIAYMYYRDTGKMVFSIFSIFALVSIGTIISKSFLISGNAYFNFIDKTNKKFLLSSQVILPAIFGILVIIALKIPNDFYFGTTDEMFYEIMKVSTILLLLIPLLVSFRSFNDTYFDEEPRKIKLNWAYLLITVIVVFALRYGFTAGLHFGE
;
A
#
# COMPACT_ATOMS: atom_id res chain seq x y z
N MET A 1 -68.09 101.56 -28.46
CA MET A 1 -67.65 102.43 -27.34
C MET A 1 -66.64 103.44 -27.88
N LYS A 2 -67.09 104.68 -28.07
CA LYS A 2 -66.41 105.70 -28.88
C LYS A 2 -65.04 106.06 -28.27
N GLU A 3 -64.02 106.10 -29.11
CA GLU A 3 -62.58 106.11 -28.76
C GLU A 3 -62.16 107.35 -27.91
N GLN A 4 -62.96 108.41 -27.91
CA GLN A 4 -62.75 109.62 -27.11
C GLN A 4 -62.96 109.40 -25.60
N THR A 5 -63.87 108.52 -25.16
CA THR A 5 -64.09 108.27 -23.72
C THR A 5 -62.98 107.41 -23.10
N LYS A 6 -62.33 106.52 -23.87
CA LYS A 6 -61.16 105.74 -23.39
C LYS A 6 -59.91 106.57 -23.18
N LYS A 7 -59.80 107.74 -23.82
CA LYS A 7 -58.65 108.64 -23.64
C LYS A 7 -58.70 109.42 -22.32
N LYS A 8 -59.90 109.63 -21.75
CA LYS A 8 -60.11 110.48 -20.55
C LYS A 8 -59.84 109.76 -19.22
N ILE A 9 -59.98 108.42 -19.17
CA ILE A 9 -59.72 107.62 -17.94
C ILE A 9 -58.28 107.09 -17.92
N LEU A 10 -57.73 106.66 -19.06
CA LEU A 10 -56.51 105.87 -19.07
C LEU A 10 -55.21 106.69 -19.08
N GLY A 11 -55.23 108.03 -19.00
CA GLY A 11 -54.02 108.84 -19.02
C GLY A 11 -53.19 108.71 -20.32
N ARG A 12 -52.60 109.81 -20.81
CA ARG A 12 -51.92 109.81 -22.12
C ARG A 12 -50.85 108.71 -22.26
N LYS A 13 -50.12 108.39 -21.19
CA LYS A 13 -49.05 107.36 -21.23
C LYS A 13 -49.58 105.92 -21.28
N PHE A 14 -50.67 105.59 -20.60
CA PHE A 14 -51.20 104.22 -20.56
C PHE A 14 -51.98 103.84 -21.82
N TYR A 15 -52.60 104.83 -22.49
CA TYR A 15 -53.30 104.59 -23.77
C TYR A 15 -52.34 104.16 -24.90
N SER A 16 -51.07 104.62 -24.90
CA SER A 16 -50.10 104.24 -25.94
C SER A 16 -49.66 102.77 -25.80
N ILE A 17 -49.48 102.29 -24.57
CA ILE A 17 -49.12 100.89 -24.28
C ILE A 17 -50.27 99.95 -24.64
N TYR A 18 -51.51 100.32 -24.30
CA TYR A 18 -52.70 99.55 -24.66
C TYR A 18 -52.85 99.38 -26.19
N ARG A 19 -52.51 100.41 -26.98
CA ARG A 19 -52.55 100.34 -28.45
C ARG A 19 -51.54 99.35 -29.02
N ARG A 20 -50.29 99.32 -28.50
CA ARG A 20 -49.25 98.40 -28.98
C ARG A 20 -49.58 96.94 -28.69
N VAL A 21 -50.08 96.61 -27.49
CA VAL A 21 -50.41 95.22 -27.13
C VAL A 21 -51.59 94.69 -27.95
N ARG A 22 -52.60 95.53 -28.22
CA ARG A 22 -53.77 95.15 -29.04
C ARG A 22 -53.38 94.90 -30.50
N TYR A 23 -52.42 95.64 -31.04
CA TYR A 23 -51.94 95.46 -32.41
C TYR A 23 -51.21 94.13 -32.62
N ILE A 24 -50.36 93.72 -31.67
CA ILE A 24 -49.62 92.46 -31.75
C ILE A 24 -50.57 91.25 -31.68
N ARG A 25 -51.62 91.30 -30.83
CA ARG A 25 -52.63 90.23 -30.76
C ARG A 25 -53.49 90.15 -32.03
N PHE A 26 -53.75 91.26 -32.70
CA PHE A 26 -54.48 91.29 -33.96
C PHE A 26 -53.70 90.61 -35.10
N LEU A 27 -52.39 90.84 -35.21
CA LEU A 27 -51.56 90.24 -36.26
C LEU A 27 -51.43 88.72 -36.13
N LYS A 28 -51.34 88.18 -34.91
CA LYS A 28 -51.34 86.71 -34.69
C LYS A 28 -52.69 86.07 -35.06
N LYS A 29 -53.84 86.74 -34.84
CA LYS A 29 -55.17 86.22 -35.20
C LYS A 29 -55.43 86.28 -36.72
N LYS A 30 -54.90 87.29 -37.43
CA LYS A 30 -55.05 87.45 -38.89
C LYS A 30 -54.31 86.38 -39.71
N ARG A 31 -53.14 85.90 -39.26
CA ARG A 31 -52.42 84.80 -39.93
C ARG A 31 -53.10 83.43 -39.80
N LYS A 32 -53.87 83.18 -38.73
CA LYS A 32 -54.59 81.90 -38.53
C LYS A 32 -55.92 81.82 -39.31
N LEU A 33 -56.59 82.95 -39.56
CA LEU A 33 -57.85 82.99 -40.32
C LEU A 33 -57.66 82.98 -41.85
N ARG A 34 -56.57 83.58 -42.38
CA ARG A 34 -56.24 83.55 -43.82
C ARG A 34 -55.95 82.14 -44.37
N LYS A 35 -55.46 81.20 -43.56
CA LYS A 35 -55.30 79.79 -43.98
C LYS A 35 -56.62 79.01 -44.05
N LYS A 36 -57.69 79.46 -43.37
CA LYS A 36 -58.99 78.74 -43.35
C LYS A 36 -59.98 79.26 -44.41
N GLN A 37 -59.90 80.51 -44.84
CA GLN A 37 -60.81 81.07 -45.87
C GLN A 37 -60.45 80.66 -47.31
N LEU A 38 -59.16 80.51 -47.64
CA LEU A 38 -58.71 80.06 -48.97
C LEU A 38 -59.12 78.61 -49.33
N ILE A 39 -59.55 77.82 -48.35
CA ILE A 39 -60.02 76.43 -48.57
C ILE A 39 -61.52 76.37 -48.89
N ILE A 40 -62.29 77.41 -48.54
CA ILE A 40 -63.75 77.41 -48.60
C ILE A 40 -64.27 78.15 -49.84
N GLU A 41 -63.65 79.27 -50.23
CA GLU A 41 -64.08 80.04 -51.41
C GLU A 41 -63.78 79.32 -52.75
N GLY A 42 -62.72 78.52 -52.82
CA GLY A 42 -62.44 77.69 -54.01
C GLY A 42 -63.42 76.52 -54.24
N LYS A 43 -64.35 76.25 -53.31
CA LYS A 43 -65.34 75.17 -53.44
C LYS A 43 -66.68 75.62 -54.03
N LEU A 44 -67.04 76.90 -53.96
CA LEU A 44 -68.37 77.37 -54.38
C LEU A 44 -68.38 77.86 -55.84
N GLU A 45 -67.30 78.47 -56.33
CA GLU A 45 -67.17 78.89 -57.75
C GLU A 45 -67.03 77.69 -58.71
N LYS A 46 -66.49 76.56 -58.21
CA LYS A 46 -66.40 75.29 -58.95
C LYS A 46 -67.74 74.62 -59.22
N ILE A 47 -68.84 75.02 -58.57
CA ILE A 47 -70.13 74.34 -58.69
C ILE A 47 -70.94 74.87 -59.88
N GLU A 48 -70.84 76.16 -60.20
CA GLU A 48 -71.55 76.76 -61.34
C GLU A 48 -70.92 76.41 -62.70
N ILE A 49 -69.59 76.41 -62.82
CA ILE A 49 -68.89 75.95 -64.04
C ILE A 49 -69.08 74.43 -64.28
N ASN A 50 -69.32 73.66 -63.21
CA ASN A 50 -69.50 72.22 -63.30
C ASN A 50 -70.84 71.78 -63.92
N LYS A 51 -71.88 72.62 -63.94
CA LYS A 51 -73.16 72.23 -64.55
C LYS A 51 -73.08 72.26 -66.08
N THR A 52 -72.48 73.31 -66.65
CA THR A 52 -72.32 73.47 -68.09
C THR A 52 -71.25 72.51 -68.67
N TYR A 53 -70.18 72.23 -67.92
CA TYR A 53 -69.18 71.22 -68.29
C TYR A 53 -69.71 69.77 -68.20
N LYS A 54 -70.72 69.50 -67.36
CA LYS A 54 -71.27 68.15 -67.19
C LYS A 54 -72.04 67.65 -68.41
N GLU A 55 -72.64 68.52 -69.21
CA GLU A 55 -73.40 68.12 -70.40
C GLU A 55 -72.48 67.79 -71.58
N GLN A 56 -71.45 68.61 -71.84
CA GLN A 56 -70.44 68.30 -72.86
C GLN A 56 -69.62 67.06 -72.51
N LYS A 57 -69.23 66.89 -71.25
CA LYS A 57 -68.50 65.70 -70.81
C LYS A 57 -69.36 64.42 -70.83
N LYS A 58 -70.70 64.53 -70.79
CA LYS A 58 -71.58 63.35 -70.88
C LYS A 58 -71.51 62.74 -72.27
N GLN A 59 -71.44 63.56 -73.32
CA GLN A 59 -71.31 63.10 -74.70
C GLN A 59 -69.92 62.51 -74.98
N GLU A 60 -68.83 63.15 -74.54
CA GLU A 60 -67.47 62.61 -74.65
C GLU A 60 -67.28 61.29 -73.87
N ARG A 61 -67.95 61.13 -72.71
CA ARG A 61 -67.89 59.91 -71.91
C ARG A 61 -68.53 58.70 -72.58
N ILE A 62 -69.53 58.90 -73.44
CA ILE A 62 -70.16 57.80 -74.17
C ILE A 62 -69.20 57.29 -75.26
N LEU A 63 -68.60 58.20 -76.02
CA LEU A 63 -67.61 57.88 -77.05
C LEU A 63 -66.33 57.25 -76.47
N TYR A 64 -65.82 57.77 -75.35
CA TYR A 64 -64.65 57.23 -74.65
C TYR A 64 -64.89 55.83 -74.06
N LYS A 65 -66.09 55.57 -73.51
CA LYS A 65 -66.43 54.26 -72.94
C LYS A 65 -66.47 53.14 -73.98
N GLN A 66 -66.85 53.45 -75.22
CA GLN A 66 -66.83 52.48 -76.32
C GLN A 66 -65.38 52.13 -76.71
N LYS A 67 -64.50 53.14 -76.84
CA LYS A 67 -63.07 52.95 -77.17
C LYS A 67 -62.29 52.20 -76.07
N GLN A 68 -62.58 52.49 -74.79
CA GLN A 68 -62.00 51.79 -73.63
C GLN A 68 -62.41 50.32 -73.51
N LYS A 69 -63.64 49.96 -73.91
CA LYS A 69 -64.08 48.56 -73.87
C LYS A 69 -63.30 47.68 -74.85
N GLN A 70 -62.96 48.20 -76.03
CA GLN A 70 -62.15 47.49 -77.02
C GLN A 70 -60.70 47.30 -76.56
N ILE A 71 -60.06 48.36 -76.03
CA ILE A 71 -58.68 48.29 -75.51
C ILE A 71 -58.58 47.34 -74.30
N LYS A 72 -59.60 47.30 -73.42
CA LYS A 72 -59.63 46.37 -72.28
C LYS A 72 -59.79 44.91 -72.69
N LEU A 73 -60.42 44.62 -73.83
CA LEU A 73 -60.56 43.25 -74.33
C LEU A 73 -59.22 42.73 -74.85
N GLN A 74 -58.49 43.55 -75.63
CA GLN A 74 -57.16 43.22 -76.16
C GLN A 74 -56.12 43.05 -75.04
N ASN A 75 -56.03 44.00 -74.10
CA ASN A 75 -55.06 43.91 -72.99
C ASN A 75 -55.33 42.72 -72.04
N LYS A 76 -56.58 42.24 -71.95
CA LYS A 76 -56.92 41.07 -71.13
C LYS A 76 -56.49 39.75 -71.78
N GLN A 77 -56.41 39.70 -73.11
CA GLN A 77 -55.90 38.54 -73.84
C GLN A 77 -54.37 38.46 -73.73
N GLU A 78 -53.64 39.56 -73.95
CA GLU A 78 -52.18 39.61 -73.79
C GLU A 78 -51.71 39.28 -72.36
N GLN A 79 -52.41 39.77 -71.33
CA GLN A 79 -52.05 39.46 -69.94
C GLN A 79 -52.27 37.99 -69.55
N ARG A 80 -53.15 37.26 -70.25
CA ARG A 80 -53.35 35.82 -70.01
C ARG A 80 -52.18 35.01 -70.58
N GLU A 81 -51.70 35.37 -71.76
CA GLU A 81 -50.56 34.69 -72.40
C GLU A 81 -49.24 34.90 -71.63
N ILE A 82 -49.00 36.12 -71.15
CA ILE A 82 -47.80 36.43 -70.35
C ILE A 82 -47.81 35.66 -69.01
N LYS A 83 -48.97 35.54 -68.35
CA LYS A 83 -49.09 34.79 -67.09
C LYS A 83 -48.86 33.29 -67.24
N ILE A 84 -49.22 32.71 -68.39
CA ILE A 84 -48.96 31.30 -68.68
C ILE A 84 -47.46 31.06 -68.85
N LYS A 85 -46.77 31.89 -69.66
CA LYS A 85 -45.31 31.79 -69.86
C LYS A 85 -44.51 31.93 -68.56
N ILE A 86 -44.84 32.90 -67.71
CA ILE A 86 -44.16 33.10 -66.41
C ILE A 86 -44.35 31.89 -65.46
N LYS A 87 -45.52 31.24 -65.50
CA LYS A 87 -45.81 30.08 -64.64
C LYS A 87 -44.99 28.85 -65.05
N GLU A 88 -44.73 28.67 -66.35
CA GLU A 88 -43.90 27.58 -66.86
C GLU A 88 -42.42 27.77 -66.53
N GLU A 89 -41.88 28.99 -66.68
CA GLU A 89 -40.49 29.28 -66.31
C GLU A 89 -40.24 29.11 -64.81
N ARG A 90 -41.17 29.53 -63.95
CA ARG A 90 -41.08 29.31 -62.50
C ARG A 90 -41.09 27.84 -62.11
N LYS A 91 -41.81 26.98 -62.86
CA LYS A 91 -41.78 25.53 -62.64
C LYS A 91 -40.44 24.93 -63.05
N LYS A 92 -39.88 25.35 -64.18
CA LYS A 92 -38.55 24.90 -64.66
C LYS A 92 -37.44 25.33 -63.69
N ALA A 93 -37.45 26.57 -63.20
CA ALA A 93 -36.47 27.07 -62.23
C ALA A 93 -36.50 26.29 -60.89
N LYS A 94 -37.70 26.04 -60.34
CA LYS A 94 -37.85 25.26 -59.09
C LYS A 94 -37.42 23.80 -59.23
N ALA A 95 -37.61 23.19 -60.40
CA ALA A 95 -37.15 21.83 -60.66
C ALA A 95 -35.62 21.75 -60.72
N LEU A 96 -34.97 22.77 -61.30
CA LEU A 96 -33.52 22.84 -61.43
C LEU A 96 -32.83 23.10 -60.07
N GLU A 97 -33.44 23.94 -59.22
CA GLU A 97 -32.97 24.21 -57.86
C GLU A 97 -33.06 22.97 -56.96
N LYS A 98 -34.16 22.19 -57.05
CA LYS A 98 -34.30 20.92 -56.34
C LYS A 98 -33.23 19.90 -56.75
N ARG A 99 -32.93 19.78 -58.04
CA ARG A 99 -31.84 18.89 -58.53
C ARG A 99 -30.47 19.30 -58.00
N LYS A 100 -30.17 20.60 -57.95
CA LYS A 100 -28.91 21.10 -57.37
C LYS A 100 -28.80 20.76 -55.88
N GLN A 101 -29.87 20.96 -55.12
CA GLN A 101 -29.89 20.61 -53.68
C GLN A 101 -29.76 19.11 -53.42
N GLU A 102 -30.31 18.25 -54.30
CA GLU A 102 -30.16 16.80 -54.18
C GLU A 102 -28.72 16.34 -54.47
N LEU A 103 -28.07 16.90 -55.49
CA LEU A 103 -26.66 16.63 -55.80
C LEU A 103 -25.75 17.06 -54.64
N GLU A 104 -25.93 18.27 -54.11
CA GLU A 104 -25.13 18.76 -52.97
C GLU A 104 -25.33 17.89 -51.71
N ARG A 105 -26.54 17.35 -51.50
CA ARG A 105 -26.81 16.39 -50.41
C ARG A 105 -26.13 15.04 -50.65
N GLN A 106 -26.00 14.59 -51.89
CA GLN A 106 -25.30 13.35 -52.22
C GLN A 106 -23.80 13.49 -52.03
N GLU A 107 -23.20 14.60 -52.48
CA GLU A 107 -21.78 14.91 -52.28
C GLU A 107 -21.44 14.99 -50.79
N LYS A 108 -22.22 15.74 -49.99
CA LYS A 108 -22.03 15.81 -48.52
C LYS A 108 -22.15 14.44 -47.85
N LYS A 109 -23.04 13.57 -48.33
CA LYS A 109 -23.16 12.20 -47.80
C LYS A 109 -21.94 11.36 -48.13
N GLN A 110 -21.39 11.48 -49.34
CA GLN A 110 -20.16 10.78 -49.73
C GLN A 110 -18.96 11.27 -48.92
N GLU A 111 -18.81 12.58 -48.76
CA GLU A 111 -17.74 13.18 -47.95
C GLU A 111 -17.81 12.72 -46.48
N VAL A 112 -19.00 12.72 -45.87
CA VAL A 112 -19.20 12.18 -44.51
C VAL A 112 -18.86 10.70 -44.43
N LEU A 113 -19.16 9.91 -45.47
CA LEU A 113 -18.84 8.49 -45.52
C LEU A 113 -17.31 8.26 -45.59
N GLU A 114 -16.61 9.05 -46.40
CA GLU A 114 -15.14 9.00 -46.50
C GLU A 114 -14.45 9.42 -45.21
N VAL A 115 -14.92 10.50 -44.56
CA VAL A 115 -14.40 10.91 -43.26
C VAL A 115 -14.62 9.82 -42.21
N LYS A 116 -15.80 9.18 -42.19
CA LYS A 116 -16.06 8.05 -41.29
C LYS A 116 -15.14 6.85 -41.56
N LYS A 117 -14.82 6.55 -42.83
CA LYS A 117 -13.86 5.49 -43.18
C LYS A 117 -12.46 5.83 -42.66
N ARG A 118 -11.97 7.05 -42.90
CA ARG A 118 -10.65 7.50 -42.42
C ARG A 118 -10.54 7.48 -40.90
N ILE A 119 -11.60 7.87 -40.18
CA ILE A 119 -11.64 7.78 -38.71
C ILE A 119 -11.53 6.32 -38.25
N LYS A 120 -12.31 5.41 -38.85
CA LYS A 120 -12.26 3.97 -38.50
C LYS A 120 -10.90 3.34 -38.79
N GLU A 121 -10.27 3.69 -39.91
CA GLU A 121 -8.93 3.21 -40.27
C GLU A 121 -7.88 3.72 -39.27
N LYS A 122 -7.97 4.99 -38.86
CA LYS A 122 -7.10 5.57 -37.84
C LYS A 122 -7.29 4.90 -36.49
N GLU A 123 -8.53 4.67 -36.05
CA GLU A 123 -8.83 3.93 -34.81
C GLU A 123 -8.29 2.50 -34.83
N LEU A 124 -8.37 1.81 -35.97
CA LEU A 124 -7.82 0.46 -36.13
C LEU A 124 -6.29 0.48 -36.04
N HIS A 125 -5.65 1.45 -36.71
CA HIS A 125 -4.20 1.62 -36.68
C HIS A 125 -3.69 1.95 -35.27
N ASP A 126 -4.39 2.84 -34.55
CA ASP A 126 -4.07 3.21 -33.17
C ASP A 126 -4.21 2.00 -32.23
N LYS A 127 -5.25 1.17 -32.40
CA LYS A 127 -5.41 -0.09 -31.66
C LYS A 127 -4.25 -1.07 -31.91
N ILE A 128 -3.79 -1.19 -33.16
CA ILE A 128 -2.65 -2.05 -33.52
C ILE A 128 -1.37 -1.52 -32.85
N ILE A 129 -1.13 -0.21 -32.88
CA ILE A 129 0.02 0.40 -32.19
C ILE A 129 -0.05 0.16 -30.68
N GLU A 130 -1.21 0.37 -30.07
CA GLU A 130 -1.39 0.16 -28.62
C GLU A 130 -1.16 -1.30 -28.23
N GLN A 131 -1.65 -2.25 -29.03
CA GLN A 131 -1.43 -3.68 -28.81
C GLN A 131 0.05 -4.06 -28.96
N LYS A 132 0.76 -3.50 -29.96
CA LYS A 132 2.22 -3.68 -30.11
C LYS A 132 2.98 -3.12 -28.90
N LYS A 133 2.63 -1.92 -28.42
CA LYS A 133 3.22 -1.32 -27.21
C LYS A 133 2.97 -2.18 -25.97
N LYS A 134 1.75 -2.69 -25.79
CA LYS A 134 1.41 -3.62 -24.69
C LYS A 134 2.24 -4.90 -24.76
N ASN A 135 2.41 -5.49 -25.94
CA ASN A 135 3.21 -6.70 -26.12
C ASN A 135 4.71 -6.46 -25.88
N LEU A 136 5.26 -5.34 -26.37
CA LEU A 136 6.64 -4.93 -26.09
C LEU A 136 6.88 -4.75 -24.59
N SER A 137 6.01 -4.02 -23.89
CA SER A 137 6.14 -3.84 -22.44
C SER A 137 6.05 -5.15 -21.65
N LYS A 138 5.27 -6.14 -22.13
CA LYS A 138 5.20 -7.49 -21.53
C LYS A 138 6.49 -8.26 -21.76
N LEU A 139 7.10 -8.15 -22.94
CA LEU A 139 8.38 -8.77 -23.27
C LEU A 139 9.51 -8.18 -22.43
N GLU A 140 9.61 -6.85 -22.34
CA GLU A 140 10.58 -6.15 -21.48
C GLU A 140 10.43 -6.56 -20.02
N LYS A 141 9.21 -6.61 -19.48
CA LYS A 141 8.97 -7.09 -18.11
C LYS A 141 9.41 -8.54 -17.92
N LYS A 142 9.24 -9.41 -18.92
CA LYS A 142 9.65 -10.83 -18.87
C LYS A 142 11.18 -10.96 -18.93
N GLU A 143 11.83 -10.14 -19.76
CA GLU A 143 13.28 -10.09 -19.90
C GLU A 143 13.96 -9.54 -18.65
N ASN A 144 13.47 -8.41 -18.10
CA ASN A 144 13.95 -7.86 -16.83
C ASN A 144 13.81 -8.87 -15.68
N LYS A 145 12.71 -9.64 -15.63
CA LYS A 145 12.54 -10.73 -14.67
C LYS A 145 13.53 -11.89 -14.89
N ARG A 146 13.90 -12.20 -16.13
CA ARG A 146 14.93 -13.22 -16.45
C ARG A 146 16.31 -12.75 -16.03
N GLN A 147 16.70 -11.54 -16.42
CA GLN A 147 17.97 -10.91 -16.04
C GLN A 147 18.12 -10.81 -14.51
N GLN A 148 17.07 -10.36 -13.79
CA GLN A 148 17.09 -10.35 -12.32
C GLN A 148 17.24 -11.74 -11.71
N LYS A 149 16.61 -12.77 -12.30
CA LYS A 149 16.76 -14.16 -11.81
C LYS A 149 18.17 -14.70 -12.05
N GLU A 150 18.77 -14.41 -13.20
CA GLU A 150 20.14 -14.81 -13.53
C GLU A 150 21.16 -14.11 -12.65
N TRP A 151 21.03 -12.79 -12.46
CA TRP A 151 21.88 -12.02 -11.56
C TRP A 151 21.82 -12.58 -10.12
N ARG A 152 20.61 -12.88 -9.61
CA ARG A 152 20.44 -13.53 -8.30
C ARG A 152 21.01 -14.97 -8.23
N ARG A 153 21.10 -15.68 -9.36
CA ARG A 153 21.72 -17.03 -9.42
C ARG A 153 23.24 -16.91 -9.39
N LEU A 154 23.81 -15.98 -10.16
CA LEU A 154 25.25 -15.69 -10.16
C LEU A 154 25.71 -15.23 -8.78
N GLN A 155 25.01 -14.28 -8.18
CA GLN A 155 25.31 -13.79 -6.84
C GLN A 155 25.24 -14.91 -5.78
N ARG A 156 24.27 -15.83 -5.88
CA ARG A 156 24.20 -17.00 -4.98
C ARG A 156 25.37 -17.97 -5.19
N LYS A 157 25.77 -18.24 -6.44
CA LYS A 157 26.92 -19.10 -6.75
C LYS A 157 28.23 -18.50 -6.25
N GLU A 158 28.40 -17.19 -6.42
CA GLU A 158 29.57 -16.46 -5.97
C GLU A 158 29.65 -16.43 -4.44
N ASN A 159 28.54 -16.11 -3.76
CA ASN A 159 28.46 -16.16 -2.30
C ASN A 159 28.75 -17.56 -1.76
N PHE A 160 28.26 -18.62 -2.43
CA PHE A 160 28.53 -20.00 -2.03
C PHE A 160 30.00 -20.39 -2.24
N ARG A 161 30.61 -19.99 -3.36
CA ARG A 161 32.05 -20.21 -3.60
C ARG A 161 32.90 -19.48 -2.57
N ASN A 162 32.59 -18.22 -2.29
CA ASN A 162 33.27 -17.42 -1.28
C ASN A 162 33.13 -18.05 0.10
N PHE A 163 31.95 -18.58 0.43
CA PHE A 163 31.72 -19.33 1.67
C PHE A 163 32.55 -20.60 1.76
N ILE A 164 32.55 -21.47 0.73
CA ILE A 164 33.36 -22.69 0.72
C ILE A 164 34.85 -22.36 0.79
N HIS A 165 35.30 -21.32 0.07
CA HIS A 165 36.68 -20.87 0.14
C HIS A 165 37.02 -20.34 1.53
N GLU A 166 36.13 -19.58 2.17
CA GLU A 166 36.33 -19.07 3.54
C GLU A 166 36.33 -20.18 4.60
N ILE A 167 35.52 -21.23 4.44
CA ILE A 167 35.59 -22.42 5.29
C ILE A 167 36.90 -23.17 5.08
N LYS A 168 37.31 -23.40 3.82
CA LYS A 168 38.56 -24.10 3.52
C LYS A 168 39.79 -23.30 3.95
N THR A 169 39.72 -21.97 3.88
CA THR A 169 40.76 -21.03 4.33
C THR A 169 40.51 -20.55 5.76
N PHE A 170 39.72 -21.29 6.54
CA PHE A 170 39.68 -21.15 8.00
C PHE A 170 41.00 -21.66 8.60
N ASP A 171 42.08 -21.01 8.18
CA ASP A 171 43.47 -21.25 8.49
C ASP A 171 43.81 -20.60 9.84
N ARG A 172 44.94 -20.99 10.43
CA ARG A 172 45.54 -20.37 11.62
C ARG A 172 45.61 -18.85 11.51
N GLN A 173 45.72 -18.29 10.29
CA GLN A 173 45.67 -16.84 10.07
C GLN A 173 44.33 -16.20 10.47
N THR A 174 43.20 -16.84 10.20
CA THR A 174 41.87 -16.32 10.56
C THR A 174 41.68 -16.34 12.08
N LEU A 175 42.13 -17.41 12.74
CA LEU A 175 42.19 -17.47 14.20
C LEU A 175 43.09 -16.37 14.78
N LYS A 176 44.29 -16.14 14.20
CA LYS A 176 45.15 -15.02 14.60
C LYS A 176 44.45 -13.67 14.43
N LYS A 177 43.73 -13.44 13.32
CA LYS A 177 42.96 -12.20 13.10
C LYS A 177 41.86 -12.01 14.14
N LEU A 178 41.12 -13.07 14.47
CA LEU A 178 40.09 -13.04 15.52
C LEU A 178 40.70 -12.77 16.90
N PHE A 179 41.84 -13.40 17.21
CA PHE A 179 42.57 -13.20 18.44
C PHE A 179 43.08 -11.75 18.59
N TRP A 180 43.73 -11.21 17.54
CA TRP A 180 44.18 -9.81 17.54
C TRP A 180 43.02 -8.83 17.61
N TRP A 181 41.90 -9.11 16.95
CA TRP A 181 40.68 -8.32 17.06
C TRP A 181 40.11 -8.32 18.49
N ALA A 182 40.10 -9.48 19.16
CA ALA A 182 39.69 -9.59 20.56
C ALA A 182 40.62 -8.78 21.49
N ILE A 183 41.93 -8.82 21.26
CA ILE A 183 42.91 -7.99 21.98
C ILE A 183 42.66 -6.50 21.71
N ALA A 184 42.37 -6.11 20.48
CA ALA A 184 42.09 -4.71 20.14
C ALA A 184 40.86 -4.18 20.90
N ILE A 185 39.79 -4.98 20.99
CA ILE A 185 38.61 -4.65 21.81
C ILE A 185 38.99 -4.55 23.28
N ALA A 186 39.82 -5.46 23.79
CA ALA A 186 40.25 -5.44 25.19
C ALA A 186 41.06 -4.17 25.55
N LYS A 187 41.80 -3.59 24.58
CA LYS A 187 42.58 -2.37 24.76
C LYS A 187 41.74 -1.09 24.77
N ASN A 188 40.70 -0.98 23.95
CA ASN A 188 39.83 0.20 23.92
C ASN A 188 38.77 0.13 25.03
N LYS A 189 38.94 0.93 26.09
CA LYS A 189 38.06 0.92 27.27
C LYS A 189 36.58 1.15 26.94
N GLU A 190 36.26 2.06 26.03
CA GLU A 190 34.88 2.39 25.67
C GLU A 190 34.23 1.25 24.86
N GLN A 191 34.93 0.76 23.84
CA GLN A 191 34.45 -0.39 23.05
C GLN A 191 34.30 -1.64 23.92
N ARG A 192 35.23 -1.90 24.84
CA ARG A 192 35.16 -3.00 25.79
C ARG A 192 33.91 -2.90 26.67
N ASN A 193 33.64 -1.72 27.23
CA ASN A 193 32.48 -1.53 28.09
C ASN A 193 31.17 -1.75 27.30
N SER A 194 31.06 -1.16 26.11
CA SER A 194 29.91 -1.37 25.22
C SER A 194 29.73 -2.85 24.84
N PHE A 195 30.84 -3.53 24.53
CA PHE A 195 30.84 -4.96 24.19
C PHE A 195 30.31 -5.81 25.34
N LEU A 196 30.82 -5.57 26.55
CA LEU A 196 30.40 -6.30 27.75
C LEU A 196 28.94 -6.03 28.09
N VAL A 197 28.47 -4.79 27.98
CA VAL A 197 27.08 -4.43 28.25
C VAL A 197 26.12 -5.12 27.27
N ILE A 198 26.43 -5.10 25.97
CA ILE A 198 25.61 -5.81 24.95
C ILE A 198 25.61 -7.32 25.22
N THR A 199 26.78 -7.87 25.55
CA THR A 199 26.94 -9.30 25.86
C THR A 199 26.11 -9.69 27.07
N LEU A 200 26.21 -8.94 28.18
CA LEU A 200 25.46 -9.21 29.40
C LEU A 200 23.95 -9.09 29.20
N ASN A 201 23.49 -8.01 28.56
CA ASN A 201 22.06 -7.85 28.26
C ASN A 201 21.51 -9.02 27.45
N SER A 202 22.21 -9.41 26.38
CA SER A 202 21.78 -10.52 25.54
C SER A 202 21.88 -11.87 26.26
N PHE A 203 22.92 -12.08 27.07
CA PHE A 203 23.13 -13.28 27.87
C PHE A 203 22.03 -13.49 28.91
N PHE A 204 21.66 -12.45 29.66
CA PHE A 204 20.57 -12.58 30.64
C PHE A 204 19.22 -12.86 29.97
N LEU A 205 18.94 -12.25 28.81
CA LEU A 205 17.73 -12.53 28.04
C LEU A 205 17.75 -13.92 27.38
N PHE A 206 18.94 -14.42 26.99
CA PHE A 206 19.14 -15.79 26.53
C PHE A 206 18.78 -16.80 27.63
N ILE A 207 19.29 -16.61 28.85
CA ILE A 207 18.98 -17.51 29.97
C ILE A 207 17.51 -17.38 30.36
N LEU A 208 16.99 -16.15 30.47
CA LEU A 208 15.62 -15.90 30.89
C LEU A 208 14.60 -16.54 29.93
N SER A 209 14.82 -16.43 28.62
CA SER A 209 13.94 -17.05 27.62
C SER A 209 14.00 -18.57 27.63
N TYR A 210 15.18 -19.16 27.85
CA TYR A 210 15.30 -20.61 28.08
C TYR A 210 14.52 -21.04 29.32
N MET A 211 14.73 -20.38 30.46
CA MET A 211 14.08 -20.73 31.72
C MET A 211 12.57 -20.59 31.64
N PHE A 212 12.08 -19.53 30.97
CA PHE A 212 10.66 -19.34 30.73
C PHE A 212 10.06 -20.52 29.95
N LEU A 213 10.66 -20.88 28.81
CA LEU A 213 10.17 -22.00 28.00
C LEU A 213 10.27 -23.34 28.73
N TYR A 214 11.36 -23.56 29.46
CA TYR A 214 11.59 -24.78 30.22
C TYR A 214 10.56 -24.94 31.35
N MET A 215 10.32 -23.91 32.16
CA MET A 215 9.30 -23.96 33.22
C MET A 215 7.90 -24.16 32.63
N LEU A 216 7.58 -23.45 31.55
CA LEU A 216 6.27 -23.57 30.90
C LEU A 216 6.03 -24.98 30.36
N SER A 217 7.04 -25.57 29.72
CA SER A 217 6.94 -26.96 29.25
C SER A 217 6.86 -27.96 30.40
N GLN A 218 7.58 -27.75 31.50
CA GLN A 218 7.45 -28.57 32.71
C GLN A 218 6.02 -28.52 33.30
N ILE A 219 5.44 -27.33 33.44
CA ILE A 219 4.08 -27.14 33.95
C ILE A 219 3.07 -27.89 33.07
N ILE A 220 3.17 -27.76 31.74
CA ILE A 220 2.27 -28.44 30.81
C ILE A 220 2.46 -29.96 30.90
N THR A 221 3.70 -30.44 31.00
CA THR A 221 3.95 -31.89 31.14
C THR A 221 3.36 -32.46 32.42
N VAL A 222 3.52 -31.77 33.56
CA VAL A 222 2.93 -32.18 34.85
C VAL A 222 1.40 -32.22 34.74
N TRP A 223 0.80 -31.19 34.14
CA TRP A 223 -0.63 -31.14 33.95
C TRP A 223 -1.16 -32.32 33.13
N VAL A 224 -0.47 -32.68 32.05
CA VAL A 224 -0.87 -33.84 31.23
C VAL A 224 -0.57 -35.17 31.93
N SER A 225 0.51 -35.30 32.69
CA SER A 225 0.77 -36.55 33.42
C SER A 225 -0.28 -36.83 34.48
N LEU A 226 -0.83 -35.80 35.10
CA LEU A 226 -1.97 -35.95 36.02
C LEU A 226 -3.23 -36.46 35.32
N SER A 227 -3.42 -36.16 34.02
CA SER A 227 -4.54 -36.72 33.24
C SER A 227 -4.42 -38.22 32.94
N PHE A 228 -3.22 -38.78 33.12
CA PHE A 228 -2.95 -40.22 33.06
C PHE A 228 -2.87 -40.87 34.45
N GLU A 229 -3.22 -40.13 35.52
CA GLU A 229 -3.15 -40.60 36.92
C GLU A 229 -1.74 -41.04 37.35
N TYR A 230 -0.71 -40.49 36.71
CA TYR A 230 0.67 -40.82 37.03
C TYR A 230 1.22 -39.97 38.17
N LYS A 231 1.80 -40.65 39.17
CA LYS A 231 2.55 -40.01 40.26
C LYS A 231 3.83 -39.42 39.68
N THR A 232 4.02 -38.11 39.83
CA THR A 232 5.14 -37.39 39.24
C THR A 232 5.93 -36.61 40.27
N ILE A 233 7.25 -36.60 40.10
CA ILE A 233 8.18 -35.83 40.93
C ILE A 233 8.93 -34.88 40.01
N VAL A 234 8.78 -33.58 40.27
CA VAL A 234 9.36 -32.52 39.45
C VAL A 234 10.63 -32.01 40.11
N PHE A 235 11.76 -32.29 39.47
CA PHE A 235 13.05 -31.71 39.81
C PHE A 235 13.39 -30.56 38.87
N TYR A 236 14.33 -29.70 39.27
CA TYR A 236 14.79 -28.60 38.41
C TYR A 236 15.43 -29.06 37.09
N TYR A 237 15.93 -30.31 37.04
CA TYR A 237 16.62 -30.86 35.88
C TYR A 237 15.75 -31.81 35.06
N LYS A 238 14.74 -32.48 35.65
CA LYS A 238 13.86 -33.43 34.98
C LYS A 238 12.54 -33.68 35.71
N ILE A 239 11.58 -34.28 35.00
CA ILE A 239 10.37 -34.87 35.58
C ILE A 239 10.61 -36.37 35.70
N PHE A 240 10.40 -36.91 36.90
CA PHE A 240 10.42 -38.33 37.17
C PHE A 240 8.98 -38.84 37.28
N TYR A 241 8.67 -39.92 36.56
CA TYR A 241 7.38 -40.59 36.63
C TYR A 241 7.52 -41.85 37.49
N ASN A 242 6.82 -41.90 38.63
CA ASN A 242 6.84 -43.04 39.53
C ASN A 242 5.78 -44.06 39.09
N ILE A 243 6.12 -44.78 38.01
CA ILE A 243 5.23 -45.73 37.34
C ILE A 243 6.01 -47.03 37.13
N ASP A 244 5.36 -48.16 37.37
CA ASP A 244 5.94 -49.48 37.10
C ASP A 244 6.07 -49.73 35.59
N SER A 245 7.04 -50.54 35.19
CA SER A 245 7.34 -50.78 33.77
C SER A 245 6.16 -51.33 32.96
N GLY A 246 5.21 -52.02 33.61
CA GLY A 246 4.02 -52.61 32.99
C GLY A 246 2.88 -51.62 32.74
N ASP A 247 2.88 -50.47 33.42
CA ASP A 247 1.74 -49.53 33.41
C ASP A 247 1.88 -48.43 32.35
N TRP A 248 2.98 -48.45 31.59
CA TRP A 248 3.18 -47.54 30.47
C TRP A 248 2.28 -47.91 29.29
N SER A 249 1.25 -47.09 29.07
CA SER A 249 0.47 -47.17 27.84
C SER A 249 1.23 -46.54 26.67
N ALA A 250 1.08 -47.10 25.46
CA ALA A 250 1.75 -46.56 24.27
C ALA A 250 1.38 -45.09 23.99
N ASP A 251 0.16 -44.68 24.34
CA ASP A 251 -0.32 -43.33 24.12
C ASP A 251 0.23 -42.34 25.15
N SER A 252 0.35 -42.75 26.42
CA SER A 252 0.99 -41.91 27.44
C SER A 252 2.45 -41.61 27.11
N VAL A 253 3.22 -42.61 26.63
CA VAL A 253 4.61 -42.41 26.19
C VAL A 253 4.67 -41.40 25.05
N LYS A 254 3.85 -41.58 24.00
CA LYS A 254 3.82 -40.66 22.86
C LYS A 254 3.49 -39.24 23.28
N ILE A 255 2.49 -39.07 24.15
CA ILE A 255 2.02 -37.75 24.58
C ILE A 255 3.04 -37.09 25.50
N LEU A 256 3.45 -37.75 26.59
CA LEU A 256 4.31 -37.17 27.62
C LEU A 256 5.68 -36.74 27.07
N TYR A 257 6.31 -37.59 26.27
CA TYR A 257 7.60 -37.26 25.67
C TYR A 257 7.50 -36.28 24.49
N SER A 258 6.30 -36.05 23.94
CA SER A 258 6.08 -35.03 22.89
C SER A 258 5.80 -33.64 23.42
N ILE A 259 5.25 -33.50 24.64
CA ILE A 259 4.78 -32.21 25.17
C ILE A 259 5.88 -31.16 25.18
N MET A 260 7.06 -31.48 25.73
CA MET A 260 8.13 -30.49 25.85
C MET A 260 8.60 -30.00 24.46
N PRO A 261 8.95 -30.89 23.50
CA PRO A 261 9.26 -30.47 22.13
C PRO A 261 8.14 -29.65 21.46
N VAL A 262 6.89 -30.12 21.53
CA VAL A 262 5.74 -29.45 20.89
C VAL A 262 5.48 -28.09 21.51
N THR A 263 5.60 -27.95 22.84
CA THR A 263 5.53 -26.67 23.54
C THR A 263 6.62 -25.72 23.06
N GLY A 264 7.85 -26.22 22.91
CA GLY A 264 8.96 -25.46 22.33
C GLY A 264 8.64 -24.92 20.93
N LEU A 265 8.09 -25.77 20.05
CA LEU A 265 7.70 -25.36 18.69
C LEU A 265 6.59 -24.29 18.72
N LEU A 266 5.56 -24.50 19.53
CA LEU A 266 4.41 -23.60 19.66
C LEU A 266 4.84 -22.23 20.17
N PHE A 267 5.52 -22.18 21.32
CA PHE A 267 5.94 -20.90 21.91
C PHE A 267 7.10 -20.25 21.16
N GLY A 268 7.98 -21.04 20.53
CA GLY A 268 8.95 -20.49 19.59
C GLY A 268 8.26 -19.73 18.46
N THR A 269 7.21 -20.31 17.87
CA THR A 269 6.40 -19.65 16.83
C THR A 269 5.70 -18.39 17.34
N ILE A 270 5.13 -18.42 18.54
CA ILE A 270 4.54 -17.22 19.17
C ILE A 270 5.60 -16.14 19.37
N PHE A 271 6.80 -16.50 19.83
CA PHE A 271 7.88 -15.55 20.07
C PHE A 271 8.39 -14.88 18.79
N ILE A 272 8.48 -15.57 17.65
CA ILE A 272 8.84 -14.89 16.41
C ILE A 272 7.75 -13.93 15.91
N ILE A 273 6.47 -14.25 16.17
CA ILE A 273 5.35 -13.34 15.88
C ILE A 273 5.45 -12.10 16.76
N LEU A 274 5.64 -12.26 18.07
CA LEU A 274 5.83 -11.15 19.01
C LEU A 274 7.06 -10.30 18.65
N TYR A 275 8.18 -10.94 18.30
CA TYR A 275 9.35 -10.23 17.80
C TYR A 275 9.02 -9.37 16.58
N SER A 276 8.25 -9.90 15.62
CA SER A 276 7.87 -9.15 14.42
C SER A 276 7.10 -7.87 14.76
N THR A 277 6.28 -7.89 15.82
CA THR A 277 5.57 -6.71 16.34
C THR A 277 6.52 -5.69 16.97
N PHE A 278 7.50 -6.15 17.76
CA PHE A 278 8.43 -5.28 18.49
C PHE A 278 9.75 -4.99 17.76
N ARG A 279 9.92 -5.42 16.50
CA ARG A 279 11.23 -5.35 15.81
C ARG A 279 11.76 -3.93 15.65
N ASN A 280 10.87 -2.94 15.50
CA ASN A 280 11.21 -1.53 15.31
C ASN A 280 11.40 -0.78 16.64
N GLU A 281 11.07 -1.39 17.78
CA GLU A 281 11.23 -0.72 19.07
C GLU A 281 12.70 -0.57 19.46
N ALA A 282 13.03 0.51 20.15
CA ALA A 282 14.37 0.75 20.71
C ALA A 282 14.79 -0.29 21.76
N GLY A 283 13.81 -0.97 22.36
CA GLY A 283 14.00 -1.78 23.55
C GLY A 283 14.83 -3.03 23.28
N VAL A 284 15.76 -3.31 24.21
CA VAL A 284 16.55 -4.55 24.21
C VAL A 284 15.67 -5.79 24.46
N PHE A 285 14.48 -5.61 25.05
CA PHE A 285 13.58 -6.71 25.40
C PHE A 285 13.22 -7.61 24.23
N LYS A 286 13.20 -7.11 22.99
CA LYS A 286 12.94 -7.95 21.81
C LYS A 286 13.95 -9.08 21.59
N LEU A 287 15.15 -8.98 22.18
CA LEU A 287 16.10 -10.09 22.18
C LEU A 287 15.57 -11.29 22.98
N PHE A 288 14.73 -11.07 24.00
CA PHE A 288 14.03 -12.15 24.71
C PHE A 288 13.21 -13.01 23.74
N PHE A 289 12.44 -12.37 22.85
CA PHE A 289 11.63 -13.06 21.86
C PHE A 289 12.48 -13.76 20.79
N LEU A 290 13.59 -13.16 20.35
CA LEU A 290 14.50 -13.83 19.41
C LEU A 290 15.16 -15.07 20.04
N TRP A 291 15.65 -14.96 21.27
CA TRP A 291 16.24 -16.08 21.98
C TRP A 291 15.21 -17.14 22.32
N GLY A 292 14.02 -16.73 22.73
CA GLY A 292 12.90 -17.63 22.93
C GLY A 292 12.55 -18.40 21.66
N PHE A 293 12.50 -17.75 20.49
CA PHE A 293 12.30 -18.45 19.22
C PHE A 293 13.41 -19.49 18.98
N ILE A 294 14.68 -19.13 19.16
CA ILE A 294 15.81 -20.08 19.02
C ILE A 294 15.65 -21.27 19.98
N HIS A 295 15.41 -21.01 21.25
CA HIS A 295 15.25 -22.05 22.27
C HIS A 295 14.07 -22.95 21.99
N GLY A 296 12.93 -22.40 21.54
CA GLY A 296 11.78 -23.18 21.14
C GLY A 296 12.05 -24.10 19.95
N MET A 297 12.73 -23.58 18.93
CA MET A 297 13.12 -24.37 17.74
C MET A 297 14.14 -25.45 18.09
N VAL A 298 15.08 -25.18 18.99
CA VAL A 298 16.06 -26.15 19.51
C VAL A 298 15.38 -27.19 20.40
N MET A 299 14.43 -26.79 21.24
CA MET A 299 13.66 -27.70 22.07
C MET A 299 12.84 -28.68 21.21
N PHE A 300 12.37 -28.26 20.03
CA PHE A 300 11.71 -29.17 19.09
C PHE A 300 12.71 -29.96 18.22
N PHE A 301 13.44 -29.29 17.33
CA PHE A 301 14.32 -29.94 16.34
C PHE A 301 15.59 -30.54 16.97
N GLY A 302 16.10 -29.97 18.06
CA GLY A 302 17.20 -30.55 18.81
C GLY A 302 16.79 -31.82 19.55
N SER A 303 15.58 -31.85 20.14
CA SER A 303 15.03 -33.07 20.75
C SER A 303 14.71 -34.13 19.69
N LEU A 304 14.20 -33.73 18.53
CA LEU A 304 13.95 -34.62 17.40
C LEU A 304 15.27 -35.23 16.91
N LEU A 305 16.31 -34.41 16.69
CA LEU A 305 17.63 -34.86 16.23
C LEU A 305 18.34 -35.77 17.23
N MET A 306 18.45 -35.34 18.49
CA MET A 306 19.18 -36.14 19.49
C MET A 306 18.34 -37.31 19.97
N GLY A 307 17.01 -37.19 19.95
CA GLY A 307 16.09 -38.26 20.34
C GLY A 307 16.15 -39.41 19.36
N THR A 308 16.15 -39.14 18.06
CA THR A 308 16.32 -40.19 17.04
C THR A 308 17.69 -40.86 17.10
N LEU A 309 18.75 -40.10 17.34
CA LEU A 309 20.13 -40.61 17.35
C LEU A 309 20.43 -41.44 18.60
N LEU A 310 19.94 -41.02 19.77
CA LEU A 310 20.25 -41.64 21.06
C LEU A 310 19.14 -42.56 21.58
N ASN A 311 17.96 -42.59 20.92
CA ASN A 311 16.75 -43.27 21.39
C ASN A 311 16.35 -42.87 22.82
N LYS A 312 16.41 -41.57 23.13
CA LYS A 312 16.03 -40.98 24.43
C LYS A 312 14.98 -39.90 24.24
N ASP A 313 14.16 -39.67 25.27
CA ASP A 313 13.04 -38.71 25.30
C ASP A 313 12.15 -38.77 24.06
N PHE A 314 12.21 -37.77 23.17
CA PHE A 314 11.42 -37.77 21.94
C PHE A 314 11.73 -38.97 21.02
N GLY A 315 12.90 -39.60 21.20
CA GLY A 315 13.24 -40.88 20.58
C GLY A 315 12.30 -42.01 20.95
N TRP A 316 11.78 -42.03 22.19
CA TRP A 316 10.77 -43.00 22.62
C TRP A 316 9.49 -42.85 21.80
N VAL A 317 9.04 -41.62 21.53
CA VAL A 317 7.87 -41.37 20.68
C VAL A 317 8.03 -42.04 19.31
N ILE A 318 9.21 -41.88 18.70
CA ILE A 318 9.50 -42.43 17.36
C ILE A 318 9.61 -43.95 17.39
N ALA A 319 10.18 -44.51 18.46
CA ALA A 319 10.22 -45.96 18.68
C ALA A 319 8.82 -46.54 18.83
N TYR A 320 7.94 -45.89 19.61
CA TYR A 320 6.54 -46.31 19.82
C TYR A 320 5.62 -46.06 18.60
N MET A 321 6.08 -45.29 17.62
CA MET A 321 5.45 -45.19 16.30
C MET A 321 5.89 -46.30 15.34
N TYR A 322 6.74 -47.24 15.79
CA TYR A 322 7.27 -48.35 15.01
C TYR A 322 7.96 -47.92 13.70
N TYR A 323 8.55 -46.72 13.69
CA TYR A 323 9.34 -46.29 12.55
C TYR A 323 10.63 -47.11 12.45
N ARG A 324 10.86 -47.68 11.27
CA ARG A 324 12.14 -48.32 10.92
C ARG A 324 13.29 -47.32 11.02
N ASP A 325 14.52 -47.81 11.09
CA ASP A 325 15.73 -46.97 11.17
C ASP A 325 15.84 -45.96 10.03
N THR A 326 15.33 -46.29 8.84
CA THR A 326 15.20 -45.35 7.72
C THR A 326 14.36 -44.12 8.10
N GLY A 327 13.27 -44.27 8.85
CA GLY A 327 12.45 -43.17 9.32
C GLY A 327 13.19 -42.30 10.34
N LYS A 328 13.92 -42.90 11.28
CA LYS A 328 14.76 -42.17 12.24
C LYS A 328 15.81 -41.31 11.51
N MET A 329 16.45 -41.86 10.49
CA MET A 329 17.42 -41.14 9.67
C MET A 329 16.78 -39.94 8.94
N VAL A 330 15.58 -40.11 8.37
CA VAL A 330 14.84 -39.02 7.71
C VAL A 330 14.54 -37.88 8.70
N PHE A 331 14.08 -38.19 9.91
CA PHE A 331 13.84 -37.18 10.95
C PHE A 331 15.11 -36.45 11.39
N SER A 332 16.24 -37.15 11.51
CA SER A 332 17.54 -36.51 11.83
C SER A 332 17.98 -35.54 10.73
N ILE A 333 17.93 -35.97 9.45
CA ILE A 333 18.29 -35.12 8.30
C ILE A 333 17.36 -33.90 8.24
N PHE A 334 16.06 -34.11 8.43
CA PHE A 334 15.08 -33.03 8.47
C PHE A 334 15.37 -32.03 9.58
N SER A 335 15.72 -32.49 10.79
CA SER A 335 16.02 -31.63 11.93
C SER A 335 17.26 -30.76 11.69
N ILE A 336 18.33 -31.35 11.14
CA ILE A 336 19.54 -30.60 10.77
C ILE A 336 19.19 -29.54 9.71
N PHE A 337 18.46 -29.94 8.67
CA PHE A 337 18.05 -29.03 7.61
C PHE A 337 17.18 -27.88 8.14
N ALA A 338 16.24 -28.16 9.05
CA ALA A 338 15.39 -27.17 9.67
C ALA A 338 16.21 -26.18 10.52
N LEU A 339 17.08 -26.65 11.41
CA LEU A 339 17.93 -25.80 12.25
C LEU A 339 18.84 -24.90 11.41
N VAL A 340 19.44 -25.43 10.33
CA VAL A 340 20.29 -24.65 9.42
C VAL A 340 19.49 -23.59 8.67
N SER A 341 18.30 -23.95 8.20
CA SER A 341 17.39 -23.03 7.50
C SER A 341 16.93 -21.90 8.42
N ILE A 342 16.56 -22.22 9.66
CA ILE A 342 16.13 -21.26 10.67
C ILE A 342 17.26 -20.28 11.00
N GLY A 343 18.50 -20.76 11.19
CA GLY A 343 19.66 -19.90 11.43
C GLY A 343 19.89 -18.88 10.32
N THR A 344 19.72 -19.31 9.05
CA THR A 344 19.78 -18.42 7.88
C THR A 344 18.69 -17.34 7.92
N ILE A 345 17.44 -17.74 8.20
CA ILE A 345 16.28 -16.84 8.22
C ILE A 345 16.39 -15.80 9.33
N ILE A 346 16.78 -16.23 10.55
CA ILE A 346 16.78 -15.36 11.74
C ILE A 346 17.96 -14.38 11.78
N SER A 347 18.98 -14.59 10.95
CA SER A 347 20.18 -13.74 10.89
C SER A 347 19.85 -12.26 10.68
N LYS A 348 18.89 -11.98 9.78
CA LYS A 348 18.45 -10.61 9.50
C LYS A 348 17.76 -9.99 10.72
N SER A 349 17.00 -10.78 11.46
CA SER A 349 16.33 -10.33 12.67
C SER A 349 17.34 -9.93 13.76
N PHE A 350 18.38 -10.74 13.98
CA PHE A 350 19.46 -10.36 14.90
C PHE A 350 20.18 -9.08 14.47
N LEU A 351 20.43 -8.89 13.16
CA LEU A 351 21.01 -7.64 12.67
C LEU A 351 20.11 -6.43 12.96
N ILE A 352 18.81 -6.55 12.66
CA ILE A 352 17.82 -5.48 12.89
C ILE A 352 17.73 -5.14 14.38
N SER A 353 17.79 -6.15 15.26
CA SER A 353 17.72 -5.92 16.71
C SER A 353 18.89 -5.11 17.28
N GLY A 354 19.95 -4.91 16.49
CA GLY A 354 21.07 -4.03 16.85
C GLY A 354 20.71 -2.54 16.94
N ASN A 355 19.56 -2.11 16.42
CA ASN A 355 19.03 -0.75 16.64
C ASN A 355 18.79 -0.42 18.12
N ALA A 356 18.72 -1.42 19.00
CA ALA A 356 18.69 -1.21 20.44
C ALA A 356 19.99 -0.58 20.99
N TYR A 357 21.10 -0.69 20.24
CA TYR A 357 22.42 -0.26 20.66
C TYR A 357 23.07 0.77 19.73
N PHE A 358 22.80 0.70 18.43
CA PHE A 358 23.46 1.51 17.41
C PHE A 358 22.46 2.18 16.48
N ASN A 359 22.66 3.45 16.14
CA ASN A 359 21.91 4.14 15.09
C ASN A 359 22.37 3.73 13.68
N PHE A 360 23.63 3.29 13.54
CA PHE A 360 24.21 2.85 12.27
C PHE A 360 25.06 1.60 12.46
N ILE A 361 24.78 0.57 11.65
CA ILE A 361 25.53 -0.69 11.64
C ILE A 361 26.27 -0.81 10.30
N ASP A 362 27.57 -0.52 10.35
CA ASP A 362 28.51 -0.64 9.24
C ASP A 362 29.20 -2.01 9.22
N LYS A 363 30.04 -2.26 8.21
CA LYS A 363 30.80 -3.52 8.09
C LYS A 363 31.71 -3.81 9.29
N THR A 364 32.23 -2.79 9.97
CA THR A 364 33.14 -3.00 11.11
C THR A 364 32.36 -3.37 12.38
N ASN A 365 31.28 -2.66 12.69
CA ASN A 365 30.46 -2.90 13.87
C ASN A 365 29.55 -4.11 13.73
N LYS A 366 29.27 -4.61 12.51
CA LYS A 366 28.53 -5.89 12.31
C LYS A 366 29.18 -7.05 13.06
N LYS A 367 30.49 -7.23 12.92
CA LYS A 367 31.22 -8.32 13.60
C LYS A 367 31.19 -8.13 15.11
N PHE A 368 31.34 -6.89 15.56
CA PHE A 368 31.25 -6.53 16.98
C PHE A 368 29.88 -6.87 17.56
N LEU A 369 28.80 -6.46 16.89
CA LEU A 369 27.42 -6.75 17.28
C LEU A 369 27.14 -8.24 17.27
N LEU A 370 27.52 -8.96 16.22
CA LEU A 370 27.31 -10.40 16.11
C LEU A 370 27.98 -11.18 17.25
N SER A 371 29.24 -10.87 17.54
CA SER A 371 29.99 -11.55 18.60
C SER A 371 29.45 -11.23 19.99
N SER A 372 29.17 -9.95 20.28
CA SER A 372 28.66 -9.52 21.59
C SER A 372 27.20 -9.90 21.80
N GLN A 373 26.33 -9.76 20.80
CA GLN A 373 24.91 -9.98 20.96
C GLN A 373 24.50 -11.44 20.73
N VAL A 374 25.22 -12.22 19.93
CA VAL A 374 24.78 -13.57 19.53
C VAL A 374 25.75 -14.65 19.99
N ILE A 375 27.01 -14.60 19.55
CA ILE A 375 27.96 -15.71 19.73
C ILE A 375 28.27 -15.93 21.21
N LEU A 376 28.82 -14.92 21.88
CA LEU A 376 29.23 -15.07 23.29
C LEU A 376 28.05 -15.35 24.22
N PRO A 377 26.91 -14.64 24.13
CA PRO A 377 25.72 -14.95 24.92
C PRO A 377 25.26 -16.39 24.74
N ALA A 378 25.26 -16.92 23.51
CA ALA A 378 24.89 -18.30 23.26
C ALA A 378 25.88 -19.29 23.84
N ILE A 379 27.19 -19.11 23.64
CA ILE A 379 28.22 -20.01 24.18
C ILE A 379 28.17 -20.03 25.72
N PHE A 380 28.24 -18.86 26.35
CA PHE A 380 28.18 -18.78 27.82
C PHE A 380 26.83 -19.23 28.35
N GLY A 381 25.75 -18.90 27.66
CA GLY A 381 24.41 -19.33 28.02
C GLY A 381 24.24 -20.85 27.97
N ILE A 382 24.77 -21.52 26.95
CA ILE A 382 24.80 -22.99 26.85
C ILE A 382 25.57 -23.58 28.04
N LEU A 383 26.76 -23.05 28.35
CA LEU A 383 27.56 -23.53 29.49
C LEU A 383 26.81 -23.38 30.82
N VAL A 384 26.14 -22.25 31.03
CA VAL A 384 25.33 -22.02 32.24
C VAL A 384 24.12 -22.94 32.27
N ILE A 385 23.41 -23.15 31.16
CA ILE A 385 22.29 -24.09 31.09
C ILE A 385 22.76 -25.52 31.43
N ILE A 386 23.90 -25.94 30.88
CA ILE A 386 24.50 -27.25 31.18
C ILE A 386 24.80 -27.35 32.67
N ALA A 387 25.48 -26.36 33.25
CA ALA A 387 25.78 -26.34 34.68
C ALA A 387 24.51 -26.38 35.55
N LEU A 388 23.46 -25.64 35.15
CA LEU A 388 22.17 -25.63 35.85
C LEU A 388 21.40 -26.94 35.74
N LYS A 389 21.70 -27.77 34.73
CA LYS A 389 21.10 -29.09 34.52
C LYS A 389 21.84 -30.22 35.22
N ILE A 390 23.05 -30.00 35.73
CA ILE A 390 23.77 -31.02 36.49
C ILE A 390 22.98 -31.34 37.77
N PRO A 391 22.56 -32.60 37.99
CA PRO A 391 21.88 -33.03 39.21
C PRO A 391 22.82 -32.90 40.42
N ASN A 392 22.29 -32.48 41.57
CA ASN A 392 23.05 -32.52 42.82
C ASN A 392 23.21 -33.97 43.31
N ASP A 393 22.17 -34.79 43.11
CA ASP A 393 22.14 -36.17 43.56
C ASP A 393 22.19 -37.11 42.36
N PHE A 394 23.24 -37.92 42.30
CA PHE A 394 23.43 -38.93 41.25
C PHE A 394 22.40 -40.07 41.31
N TYR A 395 21.59 -40.16 42.36
CA TYR A 395 20.68 -41.30 42.57
C TYR A 395 19.59 -41.38 41.50
N PHE A 396 19.06 -40.25 41.05
CA PHE A 396 17.98 -40.23 40.07
C PHE A 396 18.46 -40.03 38.63
N GLY A 397 19.66 -39.50 38.39
CA GLY A 397 20.14 -39.14 37.05
C GLY A 397 21.09 -40.18 36.45
N THR A 398 20.77 -40.70 35.25
CA THR A 398 21.74 -41.50 34.49
C THR A 398 22.70 -40.60 33.70
N THR A 399 23.94 -41.04 33.49
CA THR A 399 24.93 -40.31 32.67
C THR A 399 24.43 -40.07 31.24
N ASP A 400 23.61 -40.98 30.73
CA ASP A 400 23.04 -40.92 29.39
C ASP A 400 22.01 -39.79 29.23
N GLU A 401 21.18 -39.56 30.24
CA GLU A 401 20.21 -38.45 30.25
C GLU A 401 20.93 -37.10 30.24
N MET A 402 21.99 -36.96 31.05
CA MET A 402 22.80 -35.75 31.06
C MET A 402 23.46 -35.52 29.70
N PHE A 403 24.02 -36.57 29.11
CA PHE A 403 24.62 -36.49 27.78
C PHE A 403 23.59 -36.08 26.72
N TYR A 404 22.39 -36.66 26.76
CA TYR A 404 21.29 -36.29 25.87
C TYR A 404 20.93 -34.80 25.99
N GLU A 405 20.76 -34.27 27.20
CA GLU A 405 20.43 -32.86 27.43
C GLU A 405 21.54 -31.93 26.93
N ILE A 406 22.81 -32.25 27.19
CA ILE A 406 23.97 -31.50 26.71
C ILE A 406 23.98 -31.46 25.18
N MET A 407 23.81 -32.61 24.54
CA MET A 407 23.81 -32.73 23.08
C MET A 407 22.63 -31.98 22.46
N LYS A 408 21.44 -32.08 23.06
CA LYS A 408 20.23 -31.36 22.64
C LYS A 408 20.46 -29.84 22.68
N VAL A 409 20.91 -29.29 23.80
CA VAL A 409 21.14 -27.84 23.94
C VAL A 409 22.28 -27.39 23.00
N SER A 410 23.31 -28.22 22.81
CA SER A 410 24.42 -27.95 21.90
C SER A 410 24.01 -27.86 20.43
N THR A 411 22.82 -28.35 20.04
CA THR A 411 22.29 -28.15 18.68
C THR A 411 22.06 -26.68 18.31
N ILE A 412 22.03 -25.76 19.29
CA ILE A 412 22.11 -24.30 19.04
C ILE A 412 23.32 -23.97 18.16
N LEU A 413 24.45 -24.66 18.34
CA LEU A 413 25.65 -24.42 17.55
C LEU A 413 25.42 -24.67 16.04
N LEU A 414 24.59 -25.66 15.68
CA LEU A 414 24.21 -25.92 14.29
C LEU A 414 23.42 -24.75 13.68
N LEU A 415 22.58 -24.10 14.49
CA LEU A 415 21.83 -22.91 14.08
C LEU A 415 22.74 -21.68 13.96
N LEU A 416 23.77 -21.56 14.81
CA LEU A 416 24.71 -20.44 14.78
C LEU A 416 25.61 -20.43 13.54
N ILE A 417 25.98 -21.58 12.98
CA ILE A 417 26.85 -21.67 11.80
C ILE A 417 26.30 -20.85 10.61
N PRO A 418 25.10 -21.14 10.05
CA PRO A 418 24.56 -20.36 8.94
C PRO A 418 24.20 -18.94 9.36
N LEU A 419 23.96 -18.69 10.65
CA LEU A 419 23.74 -17.35 11.17
C LEU A 419 24.97 -16.49 10.96
N LEU A 420 26.15 -17.00 11.33
CA LEU A 420 27.43 -16.31 11.17
C LEU A 420 27.75 -15.96 9.72
N VAL A 421 27.42 -16.87 8.81
CA VAL A 421 27.64 -16.72 7.37
C VAL A 421 26.71 -15.65 6.80
N SER A 422 25.42 -15.76 7.12
CA SER A 422 24.39 -14.88 6.58
C SER A 422 24.52 -13.45 7.11
N PHE A 423 24.93 -13.28 8.37
CA PHE A 423 25.11 -11.96 9.00
C PHE A 423 26.10 -11.07 8.24
N ARG A 424 27.13 -11.67 7.62
CA ARG A 424 28.14 -10.95 6.83
C ARG A 424 27.64 -10.47 5.47
N SER A 425 26.58 -11.10 4.95
CA SER A 425 26.07 -10.83 3.59
C SER A 425 25.17 -9.60 3.51
N PHE A 426 24.71 -9.07 4.65
CA PHE A 426 23.79 -7.93 4.67
C PHE A 426 24.49 -6.59 4.43
N ASN A 427 23.79 -5.69 3.74
CA ASN A 427 24.23 -4.31 3.50
C ASN A 427 24.21 -3.49 4.79
N ASP A 428 24.88 -2.33 4.77
CA ASP A 428 24.90 -1.42 5.91
C ASP A 428 23.48 -0.93 6.20
N THR A 429 23.15 -0.84 7.49
CA THR A 429 21.78 -0.56 7.94
C THR A 429 21.79 0.68 8.83
N TYR A 430 20.95 1.65 8.48
CA TYR A 430 20.74 2.88 9.22
C TYR A 430 19.35 2.83 9.88
N PHE A 431 19.27 3.32 11.12
CA PHE A 431 18.04 3.40 11.88
C PHE A 431 17.73 4.87 12.19
N ASP A 432 16.59 5.35 11.70
CA ASP A 432 16.07 6.71 11.89
C ASP A 432 15.50 6.89 13.31
N GLU A 433 16.34 6.73 14.31
CA GLU A 433 15.96 6.68 15.72
C GLU A 433 16.76 7.71 16.55
N GLU A 434 16.24 8.08 17.71
CA GLU A 434 16.96 8.93 18.68
C GLU A 434 18.36 8.35 19.01
N PRO A 435 19.35 9.20 19.34
CA PRO A 435 20.70 8.74 19.65
C PRO A 435 20.69 7.69 20.76
N ARG A 436 21.15 6.48 20.43
CA ARG A 436 21.11 5.32 21.31
C ARG A 436 22.26 5.35 22.30
N LYS A 437 21.97 5.04 23.57
CA LYS A 437 22.97 4.92 24.64
C LYS A 437 23.01 3.47 25.10
N ILE A 438 24.19 2.87 25.02
CA ILE A 438 24.42 1.50 25.47
C ILE A 438 24.42 1.49 27.00
N LYS A 439 23.37 0.93 27.60
CA LYS A 439 23.20 0.83 29.06
C LYS A 439 22.90 -0.61 29.46
N LEU A 440 23.45 -1.03 30.59
CA LEU A 440 23.11 -2.31 31.20
C LEU A 440 21.70 -2.21 31.79
N ASN A 441 20.83 -3.15 31.43
CA ASN A 441 19.51 -3.23 32.01
C ASN A 441 19.55 -4.15 33.24
N TRP A 442 19.72 -3.55 34.42
CA TRP A 442 19.78 -4.24 35.70
C TRP A 442 18.55 -5.07 36.03
N ALA A 443 17.37 -4.71 35.50
CA ALA A 443 16.15 -5.47 35.74
C ALA A 443 16.26 -6.89 35.18
N TYR A 444 16.82 -7.07 33.97
CA TYR A 444 16.99 -8.40 33.38
C TYR A 444 17.97 -9.25 34.17
N LEU A 445 19.07 -8.68 34.64
CA LEU A 445 20.03 -9.37 35.49
C LEU A 445 19.34 -9.85 36.77
N LEU A 446 18.66 -8.95 37.48
CA LEU A 446 18.00 -9.26 38.75
C LEU A 446 16.94 -10.35 38.58
N ILE A 447 16.06 -10.22 37.57
CA ILE A 447 15.02 -11.20 37.28
C ILE A 447 15.63 -12.56 36.94
N THR A 448 16.66 -12.61 36.08
CA THR A 448 17.30 -13.88 35.70
C THR A 448 17.95 -14.55 36.91
N VAL A 449 18.64 -13.80 37.77
CA VAL A 449 19.23 -14.34 39.00
C VAL A 449 18.12 -14.91 39.90
N ILE A 450 17.06 -14.14 40.18
CA ILE A 450 15.94 -14.61 41.00
C ILE A 450 15.31 -15.88 40.43
N VAL A 451 15.02 -15.93 39.13
CA VAL A 451 14.43 -17.10 38.48
C VAL A 451 15.35 -18.31 38.55
N VAL A 452 16.66 -18.14 38.30
CA VAL A 452 17.64 -19.24 38.38
C VAL A 452 17.75 -19.78 39.81
N PHE A 453 17.82 -18.90 40.81
CA PHE A 453 17.84 -19.30 42.22
C PHE A 453 16.54 -19.99 42.63
N ALA A 454 15.38 -19.41 42.29
CA ALA A 454 14.08 -20.00 42.59
C ALA A 454 13.93 -21.39 41.96
N LEU A 455 14.34 -21.55 40.69
CA LEU A 455 14.29 -22.83 40.00
C LEU A 455 15.25 -23.85 40.62
N ARG A 456 16.51 -23.47 40.88
CA ARG A 456 17.50 -24.40 41.43
C ARG A 456 17.11 -24.85 42.83
N TYR A 457 16.89 -23.92 43.75
CA TYR A 457 16.64 -24.24 45.15
C TYR A 457 15.21 -24.72 45.41
N GLY A 458 14.22 -24.14 44.74
CA GLY A 458 12.80 -24.50 44.93
C GLY A 458 12.47 -25.92 44.48
N PHE A 459 13.15 -26.43 43.46
CA PHE A 459 12.91 -27.78 42.92
C PHE A 459 14.06 -28.76 43.22
N THR A 460 14.94 -28.46 44.18
CA THR A 460 16.01 -29.41 44.57
C THR A 460 15.42 -30.65 45.25
N ALA A 461 14.47 -30.46 46.17
CA ALA A 461 13.88 -31.57 46.93
C ALA A 461 12.93 -32.46 46.10
N GLY A 462 12.55 -32.01 44.90
CA GLY A 462 11.48 -32.62 44.12
C GLY A 462 10.11 -32.21 44.62
N LEU A 463 9.24 -31.75 43.72
CA LEU A 463 7.83 -31.49 44.03
C LEU A 463 6.99 -32.68 43.58
N HIS A 464 6.24 -33.27 44.52
CA HIS A 464 5.39 -34.43 44.27
C HIS A 464 3.99 -33.98 43.80
N PHE A 465 3.48 -34.61 42.75
CA PHE A 465 2.15 -34.40 42.21
C PHE A 465 1.46 -35.75 41.93
N GLY A 466 0.16 -35.85 42.24
CA GLY A 466 -0.62 -37.09 42.18
C GLY A 466 -0.69 -37.80 43.53
N GLU A 467 -1.81 -38.48 43.81
CA GLU A 467 -2.06 -39.21 45.07
C GLU A 467 -1.69 -40.68 44.99
#